data_AF-A0A7Y2F033-F1
#
_entry.id   AF-A0A7Y2F033-F1
#
_cell.length_a   1.000
_cell.length_b   1.000
_cell.length_c   1.000
_cell.angle_alpha   90.00
_cell.angle_beta   90.00
_cell.angle_gamma   90.00
#
_symmetry.space_group_name_H-M   'P 1'
#
loop_
_entity.id
_entity.type
_entity.pdbx_description
1 polymer ?
#
loop_
_entity_poly.entity_id
_entity_poly.type
_entity_poly.pdbx_seq_one_letter_code
_entity_poly.pdbx_strand_id
1 'polypeptide(L)'
;MTGPGARFDKGQMERIIARAVEAQSGQTDSFSAEEVMRIAGELGIPPDAVRRAIAEELRTPHSSRKGWFDSEVSSSRMVDGAPEEVARKVTGWMQRNEAMRLRRRDGAVQVWEKDPRPLANLRAGLGLTAGG
;
A
#
# COMPACT_ATOMS: atom_id res chain seq x y z
N MET A 1 18.09 33.89 9.31
CA MET A 1 17.80 34.09 10.75
C MET A 1 16.94 32.93 11.24
N THR A 2 17.55 31.86 11.77
CA THR A 2 16.86 30.78 12.48
C THR A 2 17.06 31.00 13.96
N GLY A 3 16.12 31.71 14.60
CA GLY A 3 16.08 31.80 16.06
C GLY A 3 15.29 30.63 16.65
N PRO A 4 15.47 30.29 17.94
CA PRO A 4 14.78 29.19 18.64
C PRO A 4 13.24 29.31 18.71
N GLY A 5 12.64 30.34 18.11
CA GLY A 5 11.19 30.53 17.97
C GLY A 5 10.67 30.55 16.53
N ALA A 6 11.45 30.08 15.55
CA ALA A 6 10.97 29.97 14.18
C ALA A 6 9.78 29.00 14.11
N ARG A 7 8.64 29.47 13.61
CA ARG A 7 7.45 28.64 13.37
C ARG A 7 7.51 28.10 11.96
N PHE A 8 7.32 26.80 11.82
CA PHE A 8 7.22 26.11 10.54
C PHE A 8 5.77 25.67 10.34
N ASP A 9 5.25 25.86 9.13
CA ASP A 9 4.00 25.22 8.74
C ASP A 9 4.19 23.69 8.59
N LYS A 10 3.09 22.96 8.48
CA LYS A 10 3.09 21.49 8.36
C LYS A 10 3.95 21.03 7.17
N GLY A 11 3.82 21.66 6.01
CA GLY A 11 4.57 21.27 4.82
C GLY A 11 6.06 21.61 4.92
N GLN A 12 6.42 22.69 5.60
CA GLN A 12 7.81 23.04 5.92
C GLN A 12 8.42 22.01 6.87
N MET A 13 7.70 21.61 7.93
CA MET A 13 8.12 20.56 8.86
C MET A 13 8.37 19.24 8.11
N GLU A 14 7.41 18.78 7.30
CA GLU A 14 7.54 17.56 6.51
C GLU A 14 8.77 17.58 5.59
N ARG A 15 9.02 18.69 4.88
CA ARG A 15 10.20 18.83 4.01
C ARG A 15 11.53 18.91 4.78
N ILE A 16 11.52 19.40 6.02
CA ILE A 16 12.72 19.44 6.86
C ILE A 16 13.03 18.05 7.38
N ILE A 17 12.03 17.35 7.91
CA ILE A 17 12.17 15.97 8.40
C ILE A 17 12.61 15.04 7.25
N ALA A 18 11.97 15.11 6.08
CA ALA A 18 12.35 14.31 4.93
C ALA A 18 13.83 14.52 4.54
N ARG A 19 14.27 15.78 4.44
CA ARG A 19 15.69 16.08 4.15
C ARG A 19 16.65 15.64 5.24
N ALA A 20 16.24 15.70 6.51
CA ALA A 20 17.06 15.22 7.62
C ALA A 20 17.24 13.70 7.57
N VAL A 21 16.17 12.97 7.23
CA VAL A 21 16.21 11.52 7.00
C VAL A 21 17.12 11.21 5.80
N GLU A 22 16.95 11.90 4.66
CA GLU A 22 17.82 11.76 3.48
C GLU A 22 19.30 12.02 3.77
N ALA A 23 19.61 12.99 4.65
CA ALA A 23 20.97 13.28 5.06
C ALA A 23 21.57 12.19 5.97
N GLN A 24 20.72 11.45 6.69
CA GLN A 24 21.13 10.34 7.56
C GLN A 24 21.36 9.03 6.77
N SER A 25 20.79 8.91 5.56
CA SER A 25 20.83 7.74 4.67
C SER A 25 22.22 7.27 4.22
N GLY A 26 23.30 7.97 4.60
CA GLY A 26 24.66 7.48 4.38
C GLY A 26 25.10 6.32 5.29
N GLN A 27 24.30 5.95 6.32
CA GLN A 27 24.66 4.94 7.32
C GLN A 27 23.67 3.77 7.47
N THR A 28 22.40 3.89 7.07
CA THR A 28 21.40 2.80 7.13
C THR A 28 20.22 3.08 6.18
N ASP A 29 19.89 2.13 5.31
CA ASP A 29 18.82 2.25 4.28
C ASP A 29 17.43 1.78 4.76
N SER A 30 17.29 1.36 6.02
CA SER A 30 16.07 0.75 6.54
C SER A 30 15.87 1.01 8.03
N PHE A 31 14.62 1.23 8.44
CA PHE A 31 14.24 1.37 9.84
C PHE A 31 13.23 0.28 10.22
N SER A 32 13.44 -0.33 11.39
CA SER A 32 12.46 -1.21 12.01
C SER A 32 11.24 -0.42 12.50
N ALA A 33 10.10 -1.09 12.65
CA ALA A 33 8.90 -0.47 13.22
C ALA A 33 9.14 0.11 14.62
N GLU A 34 10.00 -0.52 15.42
CA GLU A 34 10.39 -0.06 16.75
C GLU A 34 11.20 1.24 16.69
N GLU A 35 12.14 1.36 15.74
CA GLU A 35 12.89 2.59 15.51
C GLU A 35 12.00 3.73 15.04
N VAL A 36 11.07 3.46 14.12
CA VAL A 36 10.06 4.45 13.67
C VAL A 36 9.22 4.94 14.84
N MET A 37 8.75 4.04 15.70
CA MET A 37 8.00 4.38 16.92
C MET A 37 8.82 5.25 17.89
N ARG A 38 10.11 4.92 18.09
CA ARG A 38 11.01 5.68 18.95
C ARG A 38 11.20 7.11 18.43
N ILE A 39 11.53 7.26 17.14
CA ILE A 39 11.73 8.57 16.50
C ILE A 39 10.46 9.41 16.57
N ALA A 40 9.31 8.81 16.28
CA ALA A 40 8.03 9.50 16.35
C ALA A 40 7.69 9.98 17.78
N GLY A 41 8.07 9.20 18.80
CA GLY A 41 7.96 9.58 20.21
C GLY A 41 8.84 10.79 20.57
N GLU A 42 10.07 10.85 20.06
CA GLU A 42 10.96 12.01 20.23
C GLU A 42 10.40 13.29 19.59
N LEU A 43 9.62 13.14 18.52
CA LEU A 43 8.91 14.23 17.85
C LEU A 43 7.55 14.58 18.50
N GLY A 44 7.15 13.88 19.56
CA GLY A 44 5.88 14.09 20.25
C GLY A 44 4.65 13.62 19.46
N ILE A 45 4.83 12.72 18.50
CA ILE A 45 3.73 12.16 17.71
C ILE A 45 3.00 11.08 18.54
N PRO A 46 1.65 11.10 18.62
CA PRO A 46 0.89 10.11 19.38
C PRO A 46 1.15 8.66 18.92
N PRO A 47 1.47 7.72 19.82
CA PRO A 47 1.79 6.33 19.47
C PRO A 47 0.72 5.62 18.61
N ASP A 48 -0.56 5.88 18.88
CA ASP A 48 -1.67 5.27 18.12
C ASP A 48 -1.72 5.76 16.67
N ALA A 49 -1.37 7.03 16.42
CA ALA A 49 -1.28 7.57 15.08
C ALA A 49 -0.14 6.92 14.28
N VAL A 50 0.99 6.66 14.94
CA VAL A 50 2.16 5.99 14.31
C VAL A 50 1.85 4.54 14.00
N ARG A 51 1.27 3.79 14.94
CA ARG A 51 0.85 2.38 14.72
C ARG A 51 -0.12 2.26 13.56
N ARG A 52 -1.06 3.20 13.46
CA ARG A 52 -1.99 3.26 12.34
C ARG A 52 -1.26 3.51 11.03
N ALA A 53 -0.37 4.50 10.97
CA ALA A 53 0.40 4.81 9.77
C ALA A 53 1.27 3.63 9.32
N ILE A 54 1.94 2.93 10.24
CA ILE A 54 2.72 1.71 9.95
C ILE A 54 1.81 0.62 9.36
N ALA A 55 0.64 0.40 9.95
CA ALA A 55 -0.31 -0.60 9.45
C ALA A 55 -0.83 -0.23 8.05
N GLU A 56 -1.06 1.05 7.77
CA GLU A 56 -1.46 1.55 6.45
C GLU A 56 -0.33 1.35 5.42
N GLU A 57 0.92 1.64 5.79
CA GLU A 57 2.08 1.49 4.91
C GLU A 57 2.34 0.02 4.55
N LEU A 58 2.30 -0.89 5.53
CA LEU A 58 2.48 -2.33 5.30
C LEU A 58 1.36 -2.96 4.46
N ARG A 59 0.20 -2.31 4.39
CA ARG A 59 -0.95 -2.75 3.58
C ARG A 59 -0.96 -2.11 2.19
N THR A 60 -0.16 -1.07 1.97
CA THR A 60 -0.05 -0.41 0.67
C THR A 60 0.84 -1.27 -0.24
N PRO A 61 0.30 -1.82 -1.35
CA PRO A 61 1.10 -2.57 -2.28
C PRO A 61 2.14 -1.63 -2.91
N HIS A 62 3.41 -1.85 -2.64
CA HIS A 62 4.50 -1.15 -3.31
C HIS A 62 4.71 -1.76 -4.70
N SER A 63 4.24 -1.08 -5.75
CA SER A 63 4.64 -1.41 -7.13
C SER A 63 5.98 -0.77 -7.45
N SER A 64 7.00 -1.58 -7.70
CA SER A 64 8.34 -1.11 -8.10
C SER A 64 8.48 -0.84 -9.60
N ARG A 65 7.39 -0.81 -10.39
CA ARG A 65 7.47 -0.57 -11.84
C ARG A 65 6.94 0.80 -12.22
N LYS A 66 7.88 1.71 -12.44
CA LYS A 66 7.65 3.02 -13.06
C LYS A 66 8.05 2.93 -14.54
N GLY A 67 7.10 2.62 -15.42
CA GLY A 67 7.28 2.67 -16.87
C GLY A 67 6.32 3.67 -17.52
N TRP A 68 6.72 4.32 -18.62
CA TRP A 68 5.91 5.35 -19.31
C TRP A 68 4.57 4.86 -19.91
N PHE A 69 4.33 3.54 -19.96
CA PHE A 69 3.08 2.93 -20.44
C PHE A 69 2.26 2.24 -19.34
N ASP A 70 2.66 2.38 -18.08
CA ASP A 70 2.01 1.70 -16.95
C ASP A 70 1.03 2.68 -16.28
N SER A 71 -0.27 2.53 -16.55
CA SER A 71 -1.30 3.24 -15.80
C SER A 71 -1.58 2.48 -14.51
N GLU A 72 -0.91 2.87 -13.43
CA GLU A 72 -1.16 2.30 -12.12
C GLU A 72 -2.42 2.92 -11.50
N VAL A 73 -3.37 2.08 -11.13
CA VAL A 73 -4.56 2.47 -10.37
C VAL A 73 -4.62 1.59 -9.13
N SER A 74 -4.57 2.22 -7.96
CA SER A 74 -4.74 1.55 -6.67
C SER A 74 -6.02 2.00 -6.00
N SER A 75 -6.68 1.08 -5.30
CA SER A 75 -7.87 1.37 -4.49
C SER A 75 -7.87 0.47 -3.26
N SER A 76 -8.24 1.02 -2.11
CA SER A 76 -8.35 0.30 -0.85
C SER A 76 -9.70 0.58 -0.19
N ARG A 77 -10.26 -0.44 0.46
CA ARG A 77 -11.50 -0.34 1.23
C ARG A 77 -11.44 -1.28 2.42
N MET A 78 -11.93 -0.83 3.57
CA MET A 78 -12.14 -1.69 4.74
C MET A 78 -13.43 -2.49 4.58
N VAL A 79 -13.37 -3.78 4.92
CA VAL A 79 -14.50 -4.71 4.87
C VAL A 79 -14.56 -5.52 6.15
N ASP A 80 -15.75 -5.73 6.67
CA ASP A 80 -15.97 -6.57 7.84
C ASP A 80 -15.86 -8.06 7.47
N GLY A 81 -15.31 -8.87 8.38
CA GLY A 81 -15.26 -10.32 8.25
C GLY A 81 -13.93 -10.95 8.64
N ALA A 82 -13.92 -12.28 8.71
CA ALA A 82 -12.70 -13.04 8.96
C ALA A 82 -11.72 -12.89 7.77
N PRO A 83 -10.43 -12.58 7.99
CA PRO A 83 -9.47 -12.31 6.91
C PRO A 83 -9.40 -13.41 5.85
N GLU A 84 -9.43 -14.69 6.27
CA GLU A 84 -9.39 -15.82 5.36
C GLU A 84 -10.65 -15.93 4.49
N GLU A 85 -11.81 -15.61 5.03
CA GLU A 85 -13.07 -15.67 4.30
C GLU A 85 -13.13 -14.56 3.24
N VAL A 86 -12.74 -13.34 3.61
CA VAL A 86 -12.61 -12.21 2.69
C VAL A 86 -11.62 -12.54 1.58
N ALA A 87 -10.45 -13.08 1.92
CA ALA A 87 -9.44 -13.47 0.94
C ALA A 87 -9.98 -14.52 -0.04
N ARG A 88 -10.68 -15.56 0.44
CA ARG A 88 -11.31 -16.58 -0.43
C ARG A 88 -12.37 -15.97 -1.36
N LYS A 89 -13.22 -15.07 -0.85
CA LYS A 89 -14.26 -14.39 -1.64
C LYS A 89 -13.64 -13.53 -2.75
N VAL A 90 -12.63 -12.73 -2.42
CA VAL A 90 -11.91 -11.89 -3.39
C VAL A 90 -11.21 -12.76 -4.44
N THR A 91 -10.48 -13.81 -4.05
CA THR A 91 -9.85 -14.75 -4.99
C THR A 91 -10.89 -15.35 -5.96
N GLY A 92 -12.03 -15.79 -5.46
CA GLY A 92 -13.10 -16.34 -6.30
C GLY A 92 -13.73 -15.30 -7.24
N TRP A 93 -13.89 -14.06 -6.77
CA TRP A 93 -14.41 -12.98 -7.60
C TRP A 93 -13.44 -12.60 -8.73
N MET A 94 -12.14 -12.45 -8.43
CA MET A 94 -11.09 -12.12 -9.40
C MET A 94 -10.99 -13.14 -10.54
N GLN A 95 -11.13 -14.43 -10.22
CA GLN A 95 -11.08 -15.50 -11.21
C GLN A 95 -12.33 -15.54 -12.10
N ARG A 96 -13.52 -15.32 -11.51
CA ARG A 96 -14.80 -15.47 -12.22
C ARG A 96 -15.22 -14.24 -13.00
N ASN A 97 -15.01 -13.04 -12.46
CA ASN A 97 -15.54 -11.80 -13.01
C ASN A 97 -14.50 -11.03 -13.83
N GLU A 98 -13.25 -11.01 -13.37
CA GLU A 98 -12.16 -10.26 -14.02
C GLU A 98 -11.28 -11.12 -14.93
N ALA A 99 -11.62 -12.42 -15.07
CA ALA A 99 -10.85 -13.39 -15.84
C ALA A 99 -9.35 -13.37 -15.47
N MET A 100 -9.03 -13.21 -14.19
CA MET A 100 -7.65 -13.16 -13.73
C MET A 100 -7.16 -14.51 -13.19
N ARG A 101 -5.89 -14.80 -13.44
CA ARG A 101 -5.18 -15.96 -12.91
C ARG A 101 -4.14 -15.50 -11.89
N LEU A 102 -4.08 -16.21 -10.77
CA LEU A 102 -3.04 -15.97 -9.76
C LEU A 102 -1.69 -16.40 -10.34
N ARG A 103 -0.76 -15.46 -10.47
CA ARG A 103 0.59 -15.69 -10.98
C ARG A 103 1.58 -16.03 -9.88
N ARG A 104 1.53 -15.30 -8.75
CA ARG A 104 2.40 -15.50 -7.58
C ARG A 104 1.66 -15.13 -6.30
N ARG A 105 1.98 -15.80 -5.19
CA ARG A 105 1.62 -15.37 -3.83
C ARG A 105 2.90 -15.17 -3.03
N ASP A 106 2.94 -14.09 -2.26
CA ASP A 106 4.07 -13.70 -1.43
C ASP A 106 3.53 -13.16 -0.10
N GLY A 107 3.42 -14.05 0.88
CA GLY A 107 2.72 -13.77 2.14
C GLY A 107 1.28 -13.28 1.90
N ALA A 108 0.99 -12.06 2.36
CA ALA A 108 -0.31 -11.40 2.19
C ALA A 108 -0.54 -10.84 0.78
N VAL A 109 0.52 -10.70 -0.03
CA VAL A 109 0.46 -10.12 -1.38
C VAL A 109 0.18 -11.20 -2.42
N GLN A 110 -0.73 -10.91 -3.34
CA GLN A 110 -1.06 -11.78 -4.47
C GLN A 110 -0.84 -11.01 -5.77
N VAL A 111 -0.04 -11.58 -6.67
CA VAL A 111 0.22 -11.03 -8.01
C VAL A 111 -0.66 -11.78 -8.99
N TRP A 112 -1.49 -11.03 -9.70
CA TRP A 112 -2.46 -11.54 -10.67
C TRP A 112 -2.09 -11.11 -12.09
N GLU A 113 -2.49 -11.90 -13.07
CA GLU A 113 -2.37 -11.57 -14.48
C GLU A 113 -3.69 -11.93 -15.19
N LYS A 114 -3.95 -11.35 -16.36
CA LYS A 114 -5.08 -11.77 -17.19
C LYS A 114 -4.92 -13.23 -17.57
N ASP A 115 -6.00 -14.00 -17.46
CA ASP A 115 -6.03 -15.37 -17.95
C ASP A 115 -5.93 -15.32 -19.49
N PRO A 116 -4.89 -15.93 -20.09
CA PRO A 116 -4.73 -15.92 -21.55
C PRO A 116 -5.81 -16.75 -22.28
N ARG A 117 -6.66 -17.51 -21.57
CA ARG A 117 -7.67 -18.37 -22.18
C ARG A 117 -8.85 -17.56 -22.75
N PRO A 118 -9.20 -17.73 -24.03
CA PRO A 118 -10.20 -16.90 -24.72
C PRO A 118 -11.62 -16.96 -24.13
N LEU A 119 -12.05 -18.10 -23.55
CA LEU A 119 -13.39 -18.24 -22.95
C LEU A 119 -13.57 -17.47 -21.63
N ALA A 120 -12.49 -17.24 -20.86
CA ALA A 120 -12.57 -16.46 -19.62
C ALA A 120 -12.78 -14.97 -19.94
N ASN A 121 -12.06 -14.47 -20.96
CA ASN A 121 -12.13 -13.08 -21.42
C ASN A 121 -13.47 -12.75 -22.12
N LEU A 122 -14.07 -13.71 -22.82
CA LEU A 122 -15.40 -13.56 -23.43
C LEU A 122 -16.52 -13.39 -22.39
N ARG A 123 -16.44 -14.08 -21.25
CA ARG A 123 -17.45 -13.95 -20.17
C ARG A 123 -17.37 -12.61 -19.43
N ALA A 124 -16.16 -12.10 -19.21
CA ALA A 124 -15.93 -10.78 -18.63
C ALA A 124 -16.37 -9.63 -19.56
N GLY A 125 -16.08 -9.75 -20.87
CA GLY A 125 -16.42 -8.71 -21.86
C GLY A 125 -17.91 -8.61 -22.23
N LEU A 126 -18.72 -9.62 -21.92
CA LEU A 126 -20.16 -9.67 -22.27
C LEU A 126 -21.10 -9.24 -21.14
N GLY A 127 -20.60 -8.74 -20.01
CA GLY A 127 -21.46 -8.15 -18.96
C GLY A 127 -22.43 -9.13 -18.29
N LEU A 128 -22.14 -10.44 -18.32
CA LEU A 128 -22.85 -11.43 -17.51
C LEU A 128 -22.28 -11.45 -16.09
N THR A 129 -22.19 -10.28 -15.46
CA THR A 129 -21.98 -10.17 -14.01
C THR A 129 -23.29 -10.57 -13.35
N ALA A 130 -23.41 -11.84 -12.98
CA ALA A 130 -24.48 -12.26 -12.08
C ALA A 130 -24.32 -11.47 -10.78
N GLY A 131 -25.25 -10.53 -10.56
CA GLY A 131 -25.46 -9.89 -9.28
C GLY A 131 -25.70 -10.95 -8.20
N GLY A 132 -25.17 -10.67 -7.02
CA GLY A 132 -25.26 -11.50 -5.81
C GLY A 132 -24.22 -11.06 -4.80
#